data_AF-A0A1N7FN56-F1
#
_entry.id   AF-A0A1N7FN56-F1
#
_cell.length_a   1.000
_cell.length_b   1.000
_cell.length_c   1.000
_cell.angle_alpha   90.00
_cell.angle_beta   90.00
_cell.angle_gamma   90.00
#
_symmetry.space_group_name_H-M   'P 1'
#
loop_
_entity.id
_entity.type
_entity.pdbx_description
1 polymer ?
#
loop_
_entity_poly.entity_id
_entity_poly.type
_entity_poly.pdbx_seq_one_letter_code
_entity_poly.pdbx_strand_id
1 'polypeptide(L)'
;MRTGSVASARIGLRLRGSLRLRVAAARRAMSSAPSVSAARGRIVAMSATLENSVVLDEAAGVVRILDRRVFPARVEWVDATTPDEVAAAIRDMVTQSSGPLYAATAGMGLAALQGRGLPLGEARTALGRAGRALATARPTNAHPRDAVARILAAGRDADDTDALVSATLETAEAVDRDYREASLRLGRATLSLLPESPRILTHCWADAYLFGLVAAAREAGREIEWIATETRPYLQGARLTAHSLRELDQKVTLITDGMAAAALASPRGVGSGPIDAVVTAADRVALDGSVVNKVGTLAHAAAAAAFGIPYYAMVEAPDPSAPTGADVVIEDRDPREVLEVLGRRTASPLVTDAWYPAFDVTPPRLVTRIATSRGTFAPANVGEHFTTDPDAEAADAAPSLRRRRSPVEPAPVAATVQPDTVAFRPVSPTPDEDPS
;
A
#
# COMPACT_ATOMS: atom_id res chain seq x y z
N MET A 1 78.14 3.03 21.16
CA MET A 1 78.86 3.11 22.44
C MET A 1 77.86 3.40 23.55
N ARG A 2 77.88 2.55 24.58
CA ARG A 2 77.56 2.76 26.01
C ARG A 2 76.81 4.04 26.40
N THR A 3 75.57 3.95 26.91
CA THR A 3 75.15 3.75 28.32
C THR A 3 74.67 5.05 28.93
N GLY A 4 73.58 5.02 29.69
CA GLY A 4 73.17 6.15 30.53
C GLY A 4 71.85 5.92 31.25
N SER A 5 71.84 4.99 32.21
CA SER A 5 70.87 4.93 33.30
C SER A 5 71.58 5.40 34.58
N VAL A 6 70.84 6.02 35.51
CA VAL A 6 70.95 6.08 37.00
C VAL A 6 70.33 7.44 37.41
N ALA A 7 69.04 7.51 37.80
CA ALA A 7 68.47 7.31 39.15
C ALA A 7 69.04 8.24 40.26
N SER A 8 68.16 8.97 40.98
CA SER A 8 67.87 8.75 42.42
C SER A 8 67.27 9.99 43.13
N ALA A 9 66.69 9.70 44.31
CA ALA A 9 66.19 10.55 45.41
C ALA A 9 64.76 11.14 45.27
N ARG A 10 63.70 10.55 45.86
CA ARG A 10 63.29 10.35 47.28
C ARG A 10 63.07 11.62 48.11
N ILE A 11 61.81 11.89 48.45
CA ILE A 11 61.38 12.50 49.72
C ILE A 11 60.10 11.77 50.20
N GLY A 12 60.11 11.25 51.44
CA GLY A 12 58.95 10.73 52.19
C GLY A 12 58.10 11.89 52.75
N LEU A 13 56.93 11.73 53.37
CA LEU A 13 56.58 10.78 54.42
C LEU A 13 55.08 10.98 54.76
N ARG A 14 54.34 9.86 54.82
CA ARG A 14 53.20 9.50 55.72
C ARG A 14 52.11 10.54 56.06
N LEU A 15 50.87 10.14 55.78
CA LEU A 15 49.80 10.09 56.79
C LEU A 15 48.95 8.83 56.58
N ARG A 16 48.70 8.11 57.68
CA ARG A 16 48.06 6.80 57.77
C ARG A 16 46.54 6.96 57.92
N GLY A 17 45.81 6.03 57.32
CA GLY A 17 44.73 5.31 58.03
C GLY A 17 43.30 5.80 57.81
N SER A 18 42.60 5.20 56.85
CA SER A 18 41.23 4.66 57.00
C SER A 18 40.66 4.25 55.64
N LEU A 19 41.21 3.19 55.02
CA LEU A 19 40.59 2.57 53.85
C LEU A 19 40.70 1.05 53.92
N ARG A 20 40.07 0.48 54.95
CA ARG A 20 39.79 -0.96 55.04
C ARG A 20 38.32 -1.14 55.37
N LEU A 21 37.48 -0.96 54.34
CA LEU A 21 36.13 -1.53 54.22
C LEU A 21 35.60 -1.19 52.82
N ARG A 22 36.25 -1.74 51.78
CA ARG A 22 35.69 -1.87 50.41
C ARG A 22 36.58 -2.67 49.45
N VAL A 23 37.38 -3.61 49.97
CA VAL A 23 38.08 -4.63 49.13
C VAL A 23 37.59 -6.03 49.53
N ALA A 24 36.27 -6.15 49.64
CA ALA A 24 35.52 -7.41 49.60
C ALA A 24 34.23 -7.28 48.75
N ALA A 25 33.97 -6.10 48.18
CA ALA A 25 32.86 -5.84 47.25
C ALA A 25 33.28 -5.80 45.76
N ALA A 26 34.59 -5.84 45.48
CA ALA A 26 35.13 -5.75 44.11
C ALA A 26 35.45 -7.11 43.46
N ARG A 27 35.09 -8.23 44.09
CA ARG A 27 35.17 -9.58 43.49
C ARG A 27 33.88 -10.41 43.62
N ARG A 28 32.78 -9.76 44.02
CA ARG A 28 31.41 -10.30 43.98
C ARG A 28 30.43 -9.40 43.22
N ALA A 29 30.95 -8.46 42.45
CA ALA A 29 30.21 -7.57 41.55
C ALA A 29 30.73 -7.67 40.09
N MET A 30 31.16 -8.88 39.70
CA MET A 30 31.48 -9.28 38.31
C MET A 30 30.69 -10.53 37.92
N SER A 31 29.45 -10.65 38.37
CA SER A 31 28.55 -11.79 38.10
C SER A 31 27.08 -11.38 38.04
N SER A 32 26.78 -10.25 37.39
CA SER A 32 25.41 -9.88 37.02
C SER A 32 25.41 -8.78 35.95
N ALA A 33 26.28 -8.89 34.95
CA ALA A 33 26.05 -8.20 33.69
C ALA A 33 24.94 -9.00 32.97
N PRO A 34 23.79 -8.39 32.61
CA PRO A 34 22.83 -9.10 31.78
C PRO A 34 23.56 -9.44 30.48
N SER A 35 23.62 -10.73 30.17
CA SER A 35 24.20 -11.23 28.94
C SER A 35 23.60 -10.46 27.76
N VAL A 36 24.44 -10.00 26.85
CA VAL A 36 24.07 -9.50 25.51
C VAL A 36 23.56 -10.67 24.66
N SER A 37 22.48 -11.30 25.13
CA SER A 37 21.87 -12.51 24.58
C SER A 37 20.35 -12.57 24.88
N ALA A 38 19.75 -11.51 25.42
CA ALA A 38 18.34 -11.48 25.80
C ALA A 38 17.58 -10.23 25.29
N ALA A 39 17.95 -9.73 24.11
CA ALA A 39 17.21 -8.66 23.41
C ALA A 39 17.03 -8.94 21.91
N ARG A 40 17.04 -10.21 21.50
CA ARG A 40 16.35 -10.64 20.27
C ARG A 40 14.94 -11.06 20.67
N GLY A 41 14.15 -10.09 21.13
CA GLY A 41 12.71 -10.23 20.99
C GLY A 41 12.48 -10.47 19.50
N ARG A 42 11.82 -11.58 19.14
CA ARG A 42 11.32 -11.75 17.78
C ARG A 42 10.52 -10.49 17.48
N ILE A 43 11.07 -9.60 16.66
CA ILE A 43 10.24 -8.67 15.91
C ILE A 43 9.41 -9.61 15.05
N VAL A 44 8.24 -9.99 15.55
CA VAL A 44 7.19 -10.51 14.68
C VAL A 44 7.03 -9.39 13.68
N ALA A 45 7.44 -9.63 12.42
CA ALA A 45 7.25 -8.64 11.38
C ALA A 45 5.76 -8.30 11.40
N MET A 46 5.43 -7.07 11.83
CA MET A 46 4.05 -6.63 11.83
C MET A 46 3.61 -6.66 10.38
N SER A 47 2.64 -7.52 10.11
CA SER A 47 2.04 -7.73 8.80
C SER A 47 0.55 -7.48 8.95
N ALA A 48 -0.01 -6.71 8.03
CA ALA A 48 -1.44 -6.40 8.05
C ALA A 48 -2.23 -7.64 7.63
N THR A 49 -3.47 -7.77 8.10
CA THR A 49 -4.36 -8.88 7.72
C THR A 49 -4.54 -8.94 6.20
N LEU A 50 -4.63 -7.78 5.55
CA LEU A 50 -4.79 -7.67 4.09
C LEU A 50 -3.51 -8.02 3.29
N GLU A 51 -2.33 -7.98 3.91
CA GLU A 51 -1.05 -8.31 3.25
C GLU A 51 -0.91 -9.82 2.97
N ASN A 52 -1.58 -10.64 3.76
CA ASN A 52 -1.66 -12.10 3.60
C ASN A 52 -3.10 -12.54 3.29
N SER A 53 -3.83 -11.76 2.49
CA SER A 53 -5.26 -11.97 2.18
C SER A 53 -5.56 -13.12 1.23
N VAL A 54 -4.54 -13.83 0.73
CA VAL A 54 -4.67 -15.05 -0.07
C VAL A 54 -3.62 -16.05 0.39
N VAL A 55 -4.04 -17.29 0.68
CA VAL A 55 -3.16 -18.36 1.14
C VAL A 55 -3.51 -19.66 0.43
N LEU A 56 -2.52 -20.32 -0.18
CA LEU A 56 -2.63 -21.73 -0.57
C LEU A 56 -2.34 -22.59 0.67
N ASP A 57 -3.36 -23.24 1.22
CA ASP A 57 -3.20 -24.26 2.27
C ASP A 57 -3.01 -25.62 1.60
N GLU A 58 -1.75 -26.00 1.39
CA GLU A 58 -1.42 -27.26 0.68
C GLU A 58 -1.92 -28.50 1.42
N ALA A 59 -1.93 -28.49 2.75
CA ALA A 59 -2.34 -29.62 3.57
C ALA A 59 -3.85 -29.85 3.47
N ALA A 60 -4.63 -28.77 3.44
CA ALA A 60 -6.07 -28.83 3.23
C ALA A 60 -6.46 -28.93 1.75
N GLY A 61 -5.56 -28.60 0.82
CA GLY A 61 -5.83 -28.57 -0.62
C GLY A 61 -6.80 -27.46 -1.01
N VAL A 62 -6.70 -26.29 -0.39
CA VAL A 62 -7.59 -25.15 -0.64
C VAL A 62 -6.83 -23.84 -0.79
N VAL A 63 -7.40 -22.90 -1.56
CA VAL A 63 -6.99 -21.50 -1.57
C VAL A 63 -7.95 -20.72 -0.69
N ARG A 64 -7.46 -20.15 0.40
CA ARG A 64 -8.22 -19.27 1.29
C ARG A 64 -8.08 -17.83 0.83
N ILE A 65 -9.19 -17.14 0.60
CA ILE A 65 -9.24 -15.75 0.13
C ILE A 65 -10.04 -14.93 1.14
N LEU A 66 -9.42 -13.92 1.75
CA LEU A 66 -10.11 -13.02 2.68
C LEU A 66 -11.21 -12.25 1.93
N ASP A 67 -12.43 -12.30 2.45
CA ASP A 67 -13.57 -11.62 1.83
C ASP A 67 -13.57 -10.12 2.12
N ARG A 68 -12.97 -9.36 1.21
CA ARG A 68 -12.88 -7.91 1.27
C ARG A 68 -14.23 -7.22 1.07
N ARG A 69 -15.31 -7.94 0.71
CA ARG A 69 -16.66 -7.37 0.58
C ARG A 69 -17.30 -7.11 1.95
N VAL A 70 -16.93 -7.89 2.96
CA VAL A 70 -17.44 -7.77 4.34
C VAL A 70 -16.41 -7.21 5.33
N PHE A 71 -15.13 -7.21 4.97
CA PHE A 71 -14.06 -6.57 5.73
C PHE A 71 -14.25 -5.04 5.83
N PRO A 72 -13.93 -4.36 6.93
CA PRO A 72 -13.37 -4.87 8.19
C PRO A 72 -14.45 -5.27 9.21
N ALA A 73 -15.73 -5.14 8.86
CA ALA A 73 -16.82 -5.45 9.79
C ALA A 73 -16.81 -6.93 10.22
N ARG A 74 -16.40 -7.81 9.31
CA ARG A 74 -16.18 -9.24 9.56
C ARG A 74 -14.89 -9.69 8.88
N VAL A 75 -14.15 -10.57 9.55
CA VAL A 75 -12.97 -11.25 9.00
C VAL A 75 -13.40 -12.65 8.61
N GLU A 76 -13.84 -12.80 7.35
CA GLU A 76 -14.33 -14.05 6.78
C GLU A 76 -13.44 -14.47 5.61
N TRP A 77 -13.29 -15.78 5.43
CA TRP A 77 -12.48 -16.37 4.36
C TRP A 77 -13.36 -17.21 3.45
N VAL A 78 -13.15 -17.08 2.14
CA VAL A 78 -13.70 -17.97 1.13
C VAL A 78 -12.66 -19.05 0.85
N ASP A 79 -13.00 -20.29 1.18
CA ASP A 79 -12.18 -21.45 0.86
C ASP A 79 -12.58 -21.98 -0.53
N ALA A 80 -11.66 -21.88 -1.49
CA ALA A 80 -11.82 -22.41 -2.84
C ALA A 80 -11.01 -23.71 -2.98
N THR A 81 -11.70 -24.78 -3.33
CA THR A 81 -11.15 -26.13 -3.51
C THR A 81 -10.82 -26.46 -4.95
N THR A 82 -11.22 -25.60 -5.90
CA THR A 82 -10.89 -25.75 -7.33
C THR A 82 -10.41 -24.43 -7.94
N PRO A 83 -9.61 -24.48 -9.03
CA PRO A 83 -9.23 -23.27 -9.77
C PRO A 83 -10.43 -22.47 -10.33
N ASP A 84 -11.53 -23.15 -10.65
CA ASP A 84 -12.76 -22.48 -11.12
C ASP A 84 -13.45 -21.69 -9.99
N GLU A 85 -13.42 -22.20 -8.77
CA GLU A 85 -13.89 -21.48 -7.56
C GLU A 85 -12.99 -20.28 -7.25
N VAL A 86 -11.67 -20.41 -7.40
CA VAL A 86 -10.73 -19.28 -7.28
C VAL A 86 -11.05 -18.22 -8.34
N ALA A 87 -11.26 -18.62 -9.60
CA ALA A 87 -11.66 -17.70 -10.66
C ALA A 87 -13.02 -17.03 -10.38
N ALA A 88 -13.97 -17.74 -9.75
CA ALA A 88 -15.23 -17.17 -9.30
C ALA A 88 -15.02 -16.12 -8.21
N ALA A 89 -14.19 -16.39 -7.20
CA ALA A 89 -13.86 -15.42 -6.16
C ALA A 89 -13.20 -14.15 -6.72
N ILE A 90 -12.35 -14.28 -7.74
CA ILE A 90 -11.77 -13.13 -8.47
C ILE A 90 -12.86 -12.35 -9.21
N ARG A 91 -13.77 -13.02 -9.93
CA ARG A 91 -14.90 -12.41 -10.65
C ARG A 91 -15.82 -11.63 -9.72
N ASP A 92 -16.18 -12.24 -8.59
CA ASP A 92 -17.13 -11.70 -7.61
C ASP A 92 -16.52 -10.62 -6.71
N MET A 93 -15.28 -10.21 -7.00
CA MET A 93 -14.53 -9.23 -6.23
C MET A 93 -14.46 -9.58 -4.73
N VAL A 94 -14.32 -10.86 -4.39
CA VAL A 94 -13.94 -11.28 -3.01
C VAL A 94 -12.61 -10.62 -2.64
N THR A 95 -11.72 -10.48 -3.63
CA THR A 95 -10.46 -9.74 -3.53
C THR A 95 -10.27 -8.77 -4.71
N GLN A 96 -9.56 -7.66 -4.50
CA GLN A 96 -9.35 -6.60 -5.51
C GLN A 96 -7.88 -6.14 -5.54
N SER A 97 -7.53 -5.17 -6.40
CA SER A 97 -6.15 -4.66 -6.56
C SER A 97 -5.13 -5.78 -6.89
N SER A 98 -4.09 -6.00 -6.09
CA SER A 98 -3.13 -7.10 -6.26
C SER A 98 -3.66 -8.47 -5.83
N GLY A 99 -4.77 -8.50 -5.07
CA GLY A 99 -5.44 -9.72 -4.62
C GLY A 99 -5.71 -10.76 -5.71
N PRO A 100 -6.29 -10.38 -6.87
CA PRO A 100 -6.45 -11.28 -8.03
C PRO A 100 -5.16 -11.91 -8.55
N LEU A 101 -4.01 -11.20 -8.49
CA LEU A 101 -2.72 -11.81 -8.85
C LEU A 101 -2.38 -12.93 -7.87
N TYR A 102 -2.46 -12.66 -6.57
CA TYR A 102 -2.17 -13.67 -5.54
C TYR A 102 -3.16 -14.84 -5.59
N ALA A 103 -4.44 -14.57 -5.84
CA ALA A 103 -5.46 -15.62 -6.02
C ALA A 103 -5.17 -16.47 -7.25
N ALA A 104 -4.80 -15.87 -8.38
CA ALA A 104 -4.44 -16.61 -9.58
C ALA A 104 -3.17 -17.46 -9.40
N THR A 105 -2.13 -16.95 -8.75
CA THR A 105 -0.91 -17.73 -8.48
C THR A 105 -1.21 -18.90 -7.53
N ALA A 106 -1.96 -18.66 -6.46
CA ALA A 106 -2.40 -19.72 -5.54
C ALA A 106 -3.29 -20.76 -6.22
N GLY A 107 -4.20 -20.33 -7.12
CA GLY A 107 -5.04 -21.23 -7.93
C GLY A 107 -4.24 -22.09 -8.91
N MET A 108 -3.16 -21.57 -9.48
CA MET A 108 -2.22 -22.35 -10.29
C MET A 108 -1.47 -23.38 -9.43
N GLY A 109 -1.04 -23.00 -8.23
CA GLY A 109 -0.44 -23.92 -7.27
C GLY A 109 -1.39 -25.06 -6.88
N LEU A 110 -2.65 -24.72 -6.57
CA LEU A 110 -3.71 -25.70 -6.30
C LEU A 110 -3.90 -26.68 -7.46
N ALA A 111 -3.96 -26.17 -8.70
CA ALA A 111 -4.09 -27.02 -9.89
C ALA A 111 -2.90 -27.97 -10.06
N ALA A 112 -1.67 -27.52 -9.76
CA ALA A 112 -0.48 -28.37 -9.80
C ALA A 112 -0.55 -29.47 -8.72
N LEU A 113 -0.92 -29.12 -7.48
CA LEU A 113 -1.09 -30.11 -6.41
C LEU A 113 -2.12 -31.19 -6.77
N GLN A 114 -3.24 -30.79 -7.39
CA GLN A 114 -4.27 -31.71 -7.88
C GLN A 114 -3.81 -32.57 -9.05
N GLY A 115 -2.81 -32.11 -9.81
CA GLY A 115 -2.20 -32.85 -10.91
C GLY A 115 -1.20 -33.93 -10.46
N ARG A 116 -0.79 -33.95 -9.19
CA ARG A 116 0.17 -34.94 -8.67
C ARG A 116 -0.32 -36.37 -8.93
N GLY A 117 0.59 -37.22 -9.40
CA GLY A 117 0.30 -38.63 -9.71
C GLY A 117 -0.47 -38.87 -11.02
N LEU A 118 -0.91 -37.83 -11.73
CA LEU A 118 -1.47 -37.98 -13.08
C LEU A 118 -0.35 -38.17 -14.12
N PRO A 119 -0.63 -38.80 -15.27
CA PRO A 119 0.26 -38.75 -16.42
C PRO A 119 0.54 -37.31 -16.86
N LEU A 120 1.78 -37.02 -17.28
CA LEU A 120 2.22 -35.65 -17.61
C LEU A 120 1.26 -34.91 -18.57
N GLY A 121 0.76 -35.58 -19.61
CA GLY A 121 -0.17 -34.97 -20.57
C GLY A 121 -1.49 -34.53 -19.95
N GLU A 122 -2.01 -35.30 -18.98
CA GLU A 122 -3.23 -34.98 -18.24
C GLU A 122 -2.99 -33.83 -17.26
N ALA A 123 -1.89 -33.87 -16.51
CA ALA A 123 -1.48 -32.80 -15.61
C ALA A 123 -1.32 -31.46 -16.34
N ARG A 124 -0.66 -31.46 -17.52
CA ARG A 124 -0.52 -30.28 -18.39
C ARG A 124 -1.87 -29.75 -18.87
N THR A 125 -2.78 -30.65 -19.24
CA THR A 125 -4.12 -30.28 -19.71
C THR A 125 -4.94 -29.63 -18.59
N ALA A 126 -4.89 -30.19 -17.38
CA ALA A 126 -5.54 -29.65 -16.19
C ALA A 126 -4.98 -28.27 -15.83
N LEU A 127 -3.65 -28.13 -15.78
CA LEU A 127 -2.98 -26.86 -15.49
C LEU A 127 -3.31 -25.79 -16.54
N GLY A 128 -3.33 -26.15 -17.82
CA GLY A 128 -3.73 -25.24 -18.90
C GLY A 128 -5.19 -24.79 -18.82
N ARG A 129 -6.10 -25.66 -18.34
CA ARG A 129 -7.51 -25.29 -18.09
C ARG A 129 -7.62 -24.30 -16.93
N ALA A 130 -6.95 -24.59 -15.81
CA ALA A 130 -6.87 -23.70 -14.66
C ALA A 130 -6.33 -22.32 -15.05
N GLY A 131 -5.21 -22.29 -15.79
CA GLY A 131 -4.60 -21.06 -16.27
C GLY A 131 -5.57 -20.22 -17.11
N ARG A 132 -6.33 -20.83 -18.03
CA ARG A 132 -7.36 -20.10 -18.78
C ARG A 132 -8.41 -19.49 -17.87
N ALA A 133 -9.00 -20.28 -16.97
CA ALA A 133 -10.05 -19.80 -16.06
C ALA A 133 -9.60 -18.61 -15.20
N LEU A 134 -8.39 -18.69 -14.65
CA LEU A 134 -7.81 -17.66 -13.78
C LEU A 134 -7.41 -16.40 -14.56
N ALA A 135 -6.75 -16.55 -15.71
CA ALA A 135 -6.30 -15.43 -16.53
C ALA A 135 -7.46 -14.62 -17.12
N THR A 136 -8.61 -15.25 -17.37
CA THR A 136 -9.80 -14.57 -17.93
C THR A 136 -10.83 -14.19 -16.88
N ALA A 137 -10.55 -14.39 -15.58
CA ALA A 137 -11.52 -14.10 -14.54
C ALA A 137 -11.94 -12.61 -14.53
N ARG A 138 -11.00 -11.68 -14.71
CA ARG A 138 -11.29 -10.24 -14.89
C ARG A 138 -10.41 -9.66 -16.01
N PRO A 139 -10.86 -9.71 -17.29
CA PRO A 139 -10.02 -9.41 -18.47
C PRO A 139 -9.37 -8.03 -18.50
N THR A 140 -9.92 -7.05 -17.77
CA THR A 140 -9.37 -5.69 -17.67
C THR A 140 -8.17 -5.58 -16.73
N ASN A 141 -7.88 -6.62 -15.94
CA ASN A 141 -6.72 -6.72 -15.06
C ASN A 141 -5.63 -7.59 -15.70
N ALA A 142 -4.49 -6.98 -16.03
CA ALA A 142 -3.36 -7.67 -16.65
C ALA A 142 -2.58 -8.56 -15.66
N HIS A 143 -2.54 -8.21 -14.37
CA HIS A 143 -1.66 -8.88 -13.40
C HIS A 143 -1.92 -10.40 -13.27
N PRO A 144 -3.17 -10.90 -13.14
CA PRO A 144 -3.43 -12.34 -13.11
C PRO A 144 -3.02 -13.05 -14.41
N ARG A 145 -3.29 -12.42 -15.56
CA ARG A 145 -2.98 -12.98 -16.88
C ARG A 145 -1.47 -13.14 -17.05
N ASP A 146 -0.70 -12.12 -16.70
CA ASP A 146 0.75 -12.11 -16.89
C ASP A 146 1.43 -13.09 -15.90
N ALA A 147 0.94 -13.16 -14.66
CA ALA A 147 1.36 -14.16 -13.67
C ALA A 147 1.11 -15.60 -14.15
N VAL A 148 -0.10 -15.90 -14.62
CA VAL A 148 -0.45 -17.23 -15.17
C VAL A 148 0.41 -17.57 -16.39
N ALA A 149 0.65 -16.62 -17.29
CA ALA A 149 1.48 -16.83 -18.47
C ALA A 149 2.92 -17.20 -18.08
N ARG A 150 3.50 -16.51 -17.09
CA ARG A 150 4.83 -16.83 -16.56
C ARG A 150 4.89 -18.23 -15.95
N ILE A 151 3.89 -18.61 -15.16
CA ILE A 151 3.81 -19.94 -14.54
C ILE A 151 3.70 -21.05 -15.60
N LEU A 152 2.81 -20.90 -16.58
CA LEU A 152 2.64 -21.87 -17.67
C LEU A 152 3.90 -22.00 -18.53
N ALA A 153 4.65 -20.90 -18.73
CA ALA A 153 5.90 -20.92 -19.47
C ALA A 153 6.99 -21.72 -18.73
N ALA A 154 7.12 -21.54 -17.42
CA ALA A 154 8.11 -22.27 -16.61
C ALA A 154 7.89 -23.78 -16.61
N GLY A 155 6.62 -24.22 -16.62
CA GLY A 155 6.27 -25.64 -16.71
C GLY A 155 6.36 -26.25 -18.11
N ARG A 156 6.70 -25.48 -19.16
CA ARG A 156 6.64 -25.95 -20.55
C ARG A 156 7.56 -27.14 -20.82
N ASP A 157 8.77 -27.10 -20.29
CA ASP A 157 9.82 -28.08 -20.61
C ASP A 157 9.99 -29.17 -19.53
N ALA A 158 9.02 -29.30 -18.61
CA ALA A 158 9.03 -30.36 -17.61
C ALA A 158 8.97 -31.77 -18.24
N ASP A 159 9.91 -32.64 -17.86
CA ASP A 159 10.06 -34.01 -18.38
C ASP A 159 9.05 -34.99 -17.78
N ASP A 160 8.55 -34.71 -16.58
CA ASP A 160 7.55 -35.51 -15.87
C ASP A 160 6.60 -34.62 -15.03
N THR A 161 5.59 -35.25 -14.43
CA THR A 161 4.56 -34.56 -13.64
C THR A 161 5.15 -33.90 -12.40
N ASP A 162 6.13 -34.52 -11.75
CA ASP A 162 6.72 -33.97 -10.53
C ASP A 162 7.54 -32.71 -10.84
N ALA A 163 8.28 -32.70 -11.96
CA ALA A 163 8.96 -31.52 -12.47
C ALA A 163 7.97 -30.40 -12.85
N LEU A 164 6.83 -30.73 -13.45
CA LEU A 164 5.78 -29.75 -13.77
C LEU A 164 5.20 -29.11 -12.50
N VAL A 165 4.94 -29.92 -11.48
CA VAL A 165 4.39 -29.45 -10.20
C VAL A 165 5.41 -28.57 -9.47
N SER A 166 6.66 -29.01 -9.36
CA SER A 166 7.73 -28.21 -8.74
C SER A 166 7.94 -26.88 -9.46
N ALA A 167 8.07 -26.89 -10.80
CA ALA A 167 8.24 -25.66 -11.58
C ALA A 167 7.05 -24.69 -11.42
N THR A 168 5.83 -25.22 -11.30
CA THR A 168 4.63 -24.41 -11.08
C THR A 168 4.64 -23.75 -9.71
N LEU A 169 4.91 -24.50 -8.64
CA LEU A 169 4.94 -23.99 -7.27
C LEU A 169 6.07 -22.97 -7.08
N GLU A 170 7.28 -23.30 -7.52
CA GLU A 170 8.44 -22.41 -7.44
C GLU A 170 8.20 -21.10 -8.20
N THR A 171 7.58 -21.17 -9.38
CA THR A 171 7.28 -19.96 -10.17
C THR A 171 6.14 -19.16 -9.55
N ALA A 172 5.12 -19.80 -8.97
CA ALA A 172 4.05 -19.10 -8.26
C ALA A 172 4.57 -18.33 -7.04
N GLU A 173 5.46 -18.95 -6.25
CA GLU A 173 6.17 -18.30 -5.14
C GLU A 173 7.08 -17.16 -5.65
N ALA A 174 7.77 -17.37 -6.76
CA ALA A 174 8.61 -16.33 -7.36
C ALA A 174 7.79 -15.12 -7.80
N VAL A 175 6.60 -15.31 -8.40
CA VAL A 175 5.72 -14.20 -8.78
C VAL A 175 5.28 -13.38 -7.56
N ASP A 176 4.89 -14.03 -6.46
CA ASP A 176 4.53 -13.34 -5.21
C ASP A 176 5.69 -12.50 -4.67
N ARG A 177 6.86 -13.13 -4.54
CA ARG A 177 8.08 -12.49 -4.03
C ARG A 177 8.48 -11.30 -4.90
N ASP A 178 8.54 -11.49 -6.22
CA ASP A 178 8.99 -10.46 -7.15
C ASP A 178 8.03 -9.26 -7.16
N TYR A 179 6.71 -9.48 -7.05
CA TYR A 179 5.71 -8.40 -6.97
C TYR A 179 5.81 -7.61 -5.65
N ARG A 180 6.05 -8.30 -4.52
CA ARG A 180 6.30 -7.66 -3.23
C ARG A 180 7.61 -6.86 -3.24
N GLU A 181 8.65 -7.38 -3.87
CA GLU A 181 9.93 -6.68 -4.03
C GLU A 181 9.80 -5.44 -4.93
N ALA A 182 9.08 -5.55 -6.04
CA ALA A 182 8.75 -4.42 -6.91
C ALA A 182 7.96 -3.34 -6.16
N SER A 183 7.02 -3.75 -5.31
CA SER A 183 6.26 -2.85 -4.45
C SER A 183 7.14 -2.13 -3.41
N LEU A 184 8.15 -2.82 -2.85
CA LEU A 184 9.14 -2.21 -1.97
C LEU A 184 10.03 -1.20 -2.71
N ARG A 185 10.51 -1.52 -3.92
CA ARG A 185 11.26 -0.57 -4.77
C ARG A 185 10.43 0.67 -5.10
N LEU A 186 9.17 0.48 -5.49
CA LEU A 186 8.20 1.55 -5.69
C LEU A 186 8.00 2.40 -4.42
N GLY A 187 7.92 1.76 -3.25
CA GLY A 187 7.87 2.42 -1.95
C GLY A 187 9.10 3.30 -1.70
N ARG A 188 10.31 2.79 -1.94
CA ARG A 188 11.57 3.54 -1.82
C ARG A 188 11.62 4.73 -2.78
N ALA A 189 11.23 4.54 -4.04
CA ALA A 189 11.14 5.60 -5.04
C ALA A 189 10.13 6.69 -4.64
N THR A 190 8.99 6.31 -4.06
CA THR A 190 8.00 7.28 -3.57
C THR A 190 8.52 8.04 -2.35
N LEU A 191 9.19 7.34 -1.44
CA LEU A 191 9.75 7.90 -0.20
C LEU A 191 10.87 8.92 -0.47
N SER A 192 11.62 8.79 -1.57
CA SER A 192 12.65 9.76 -1.98
C SER A 192 12.09 11.13 -2.41
N LEU A 193 10.81 11.18 -2.80
CA LEU A 193 10.11 12.42 -3.17
C LEU A 193 9.54 13.19 -1.98
N LEU A 194 9.54 12.57 -0.79
CA LEU A 194 8.86 13.04 0.40
C LEU A 194 9.86 13.65 1.42
N PRO A 195 9.48 14.69 2.17
CA PRO A 195 10.30 15.23 3.26
C PRO A 195 10.45 14.21 4.40
N GLU A 196 11.45 14.39 5.27
CA GLU A 196 11.84 13.40 6.29
C GLU A 196 10.68 12.84 7.13
N SER A 197 9.77 13.71 7.59
CA SER A 197 8.56 13.35 8.34
C SER A 197 7.31 13.74 7.54
N PRO A 198 6.94 12.96 6.51
CA PRO A 198 5.92 13.38 5.57
C PRO A 198 4.51 13.18 6.12
N ARG A 199 3.65 14.17 5.84
CA ARG A 199 2.20 14.07 6.03
C ARG A 199 1.53 14.00 4.68
N ILE A 200 0.95 12.86 4.34
CA ILE A 200 0.42 12.62 2.99
C ILE A 200 -1.08 12.44 3.01
N LEU A 201 -1.76 13.05 2.03
CA LEU A 201 -3.14 12.74 1.72
C LEU A 201 -3.18 11.60 0.70
N THR A 202 -3.91 10.54 1.00
CA THR A 202 -4.06 9.38 0.12
C THR A 202 -5.53 9.06 -0.12
N HIS A 203 -5.79 8.35 -1.22
CA HIS A 203 -7.12 8.05 -1.71
C HIS A 203 -7.18 6.61 -2.23
N CYS A 204 -8.32 5.95 -2.05
CA CYS A 204 -8.54 4.54 -2.36
C CYS A 204 -7.65 3.58 -1.55
N TRP A 205 -7.44 2.38 -2.10
CA TRP A 205 -6.69 1.26 -1.57
C TRP A 205 -5.55 0.90 -2.51
N ALA A 206 -4.32 1.20 -2.10
CA ALA A 206 -3.10 0.96 -2.87
C ALA A 206 -2.50 -0.44 -2.66
N ASP A 207 -3.08 -1.26 -1.78
CA ASP A 207 -2.70 -2.66 -1.53
C ASP A 207 -1.19 -2.86 -1.33
N ALA A 208 -0.55 -3.76 -2.09
CA ALA A 208 0.88 -4.02 -2.04
C ALA A 208 1.75 -2.75 -2.11
N TYR A 209 1.32 -1.71 -2.82
CA TYR A 209 2.08 -0.46 -2.91
C TYR A 209 2.05 0.34 -1.60
N LEU A 210 0.93 0.29 -0.86
CA LEU A 210 0.84 0.84 0.50
C LEU A 210 1.82 0.13 1.43
N PHE A 211 1.81 -1.21 1.40
CA PHE A 211 2.70 -2.04 2.22
C PHE A 211 4.17 -1.79 1.87
N GLY A 212 4.49 -1.69 0.58
CA GLY A 212 5.83 -1.36 0.10
C GLY A 212 6.32 0.02 0.59
N LEU A 213 5.46 1.03 0.56
CA LEU A 213 5.80 2.37 1.07
C LEU A 213 5.99 2.39 2.59
N VAL A 214 5.13 1.72 3.35
CA VAL A 214 5.29 1.60 4.81
C VAL A 214 6.56 0.81 5.15
N ALA A 215 6.85 -0.27 4.43
CA ALA A 215 8.07 -1.05 4.61
C ALA A 215 9.32 -0.22 4.31
N ALA A 216 9.33 0.54 3.20
CA ALA A 216 10.42 1.44 2.84
C ALA A 216 10.64 2.53 3.91
N ALA A 217 9.57 3.13 4.43
CA ALA A 217 9.66 4.12 5.50
C ALA A 217 10.26 3.53 6.77
N ARG A 218 9.82 2.32 7.15
CA ARG A 218 10.37 1.58 8.29
C ARG A 218 11.84 1.25 8.12
N GLU A 219 12.26 0.80 6.93
CA GLU A 219 13.68 0.54 6.60
C GLU A 219 14.53 1.81 6.74
N ALA A 220 13.97 2.96 6.36
CA ALA A 220 14.63 4.25 6.48
C ALA A 220 14.55 4.88 7.87
N GLY A 221 13.84 4.26 8.83
CA GLY A 221 13.61 4.84 10.16
C GLY A 221 12.72 6.09 10.14
N ARG A 222 11.89 6.24 9.10
CA ARG A 222 10.98 7.38 8.90
C ARG A 222 9.55 7.02 9.25
N GLU A 223 8.84 7.92 9.92
CA GLU A 223 7.41 7.80 10.17
C GLU A 223 6.62 8.62 9.15
N ILE A 224 5.61 8.00 8.54
CA ILE A 224 4.64 8.68 7.68
C ILE A 224 3.36 8.92 8.48
N GLU A 225 2.84 10.15 8.43
CA GLU A 225 1.50 10.44 8.93
C GLU A 225 0.52 10.54 7.75
N TRP A 226 -0.61 9.86 7.89
CA TRP A 226 -1.53 9.61 6.80
C TRP A 226 -2.84 10.37 7.00
N ILE A 227 -3.33 11.00 5.94
CA ILE A 227 -4.69 11.52 5.84
C ILE A 227 -5.37 10.68 4.75
N ALA A 228 -6.23 9.74 5.14
CA ALA A 228 -6.94 8.89 4.20
C ALA A 228 -8.34 9.47 3.95
N THR A 229 -8.72 9.60 2.68
CA THR A 229 -10.13 9.87 2.34
C THR A 229 -10.94 8.58 2.36
N GLU A 230 -12.22 8.62 2.75
CA GLU A 230 -13.06 7.43 2.86
C GLU A 230 -13.23 6.65 1.54
N THR A 231 -13.21 7.33 0.38
CA THR A 231 -13.30 6.75 -0.98
C THR A 231 -14.67 6.15 -1.31
N ARG A 232 -15.70 6.99 -1.45
CA ARG A 232 -17.02 6.58 -1.94
C ARG A 232 -16.95 6.04 -3.38
N PRO A 233 -17.89 5.15 -3.77
CA PRO A 233 -18.95 4.58 -2.95
C PRO A 233 -18.55 3.35 -2.12
N TYR A 234 -17.46 2.65 -2.47
CA TYR A 234 -17.03 1.39 -1.84
C TYR A 234 -16.40 1.54 -0.45
N LEU A 235 -16.00 2.77 -0.11
CA LEU A 235 -15.34 3.14 1.13
C LEU A 235 -13.96 2.46 1.30
N GLN A 236 -13.20 2.28 0.21
CA GLN A 236 -11.91 1.57 0.28
C GLN A 236 -10.93 2.22 1.25
N GLY A 237 -10.87 3.55 1.29
CA GLY A 237 -9.96 4.26 2.16
C GLY A 237 -10.34 4.13 3.64
N ALA A 238 -11.64 4.14 3.95
CA ALA A 238 -12.11 3.91 5.32
C ALA A 238 -11.97 2.43 5.75
N ARG A 239 -12.30 1.49 4.87
CA ARG A 239 -12.40 0.06 5.18
C ARG A 239 -11.08 -0.68 5.10
N LEU A 240 -10.24 -0.36 4.12
CA LEU A 240 -9.02 -1.10 3.80
C LEU A 240 -7.78 -0.30 4.21
N THR A 241 -7.64 0.92 3.68
CA THR A 241 -6.44 1.74 3.91
C THR A 241 -6.27 2.15 5.37
N ALA A 242 -7.28 2.79 5.97
CA ALA A 242 -7.21 3.22 7.36
C ALA A 242 -7.05 2.03 8.32
N HIS A 243 -7.75 0.92 8.08
CA HIS A 243 -7.61 -0.30 8.87
C HIS A 243 -6.18 -0.85 8.82
N SER A 244 -5.65 -1.10 7.61
CA SER A 244 -4.30 -1.66 7.43
C SER A 244 -3.21 -0.74 7.97
N LEU A 245 -3.34 0.58 7.81
CA LEU A 245 -2.41 1.54 8.41
C LEU A 245 -2.39 1.42 9.93
N ARG A 246 -3.55 1.25 10.58
CA ARG A 246 -3.62 1.03 12.03
C ARG A 246 -3.06 -0.31 12.46
N GLU A 247 -3.24 -1.38 11.68
CA GLU A 247 -2.59 -2.68 11.94
C GLU A 247 -1.06 -2.60 11.87
N LEU A 248 -0.53 -1.65 11.08
CA LEU A 248 0.90 -1.38 10.93
C LEU A 248 1.41 -0.26 11.84
N ASP A 249 0.66 0.07 12.90
CA ASP A 249 0.96 1.13 13.88
C ASP A 249 1.18 2.54 13.27
N GLN A 250 0.68 2.79 12.06
CA GLN A 250 0.79 4.08 11.41
C GLN A 250 -0.24 5.09 11.96
N LYS A 251 0.15 6.35 12.06
CA LYS A 251 -0.76 7.46 12.39
C LYS A 251 -1.63 7.75 11.17
N VAL A 252 -2.95 7.59 11.28
CA VAL A 252 -3.89 7.88 10.20
C VAL A 252 -5.09 8.67 10.70
N THR A 253 -5.43 9.73 9.99
CA THR A 253 -6.68 10.49 10.14
C THR A 253 -7.59 10.19 8.96
N LEU A 254 -8.80 9.70 9.22
CA LEU A 254 -9.82 9.47 8.19
C LEU A 254 -10.64 10.74 7.97
N ILE A 255 -10.82 11.13 6.71
CA ILE A 255 -11.69 12.23 6.29
C ILE A 255 -12.66 11.76 5.20
N THR A 256 -13.76 12.48 4.97
CA THR A 256 -14.62 12.24 3.80
C THR A 256 -13.97 12.79 2.53
N ASP A 257 -14.40 12.32 1.36
CA ASP A 257 -13.80 12.73 0.07
C ASP A 257 -13.92 14.24 -0.16
N GLY A 258 -15.05 14.85 0.24
CA GLY A 258 -15.30 16.29 0.10
C GLY A 258 -14.45 17.19 1.01
N MET A 259 -13.76 16.62 2.00
CA MET A 259 -12.91 17.37 2.94
C MET A 259 -11.48 17.56 2.44
N ALA A 260 -11.06 16.88 1.37
CA ALA A 260 -9.67 16.88 0.91
C ALA A 260 -9.15 18.29 0.58
N ALA A 261 -9.91 19.10 -0.16
CA ALA A 261 -9.51 20.47 -0.49
C ALA A 261 -9.39 21.35 0.77
N ALA A 262 -10.30 21.20 1.74
CA ALA A 262 -10.24 21.91 3.01
C ALA A 262 -9.02 21.49 3.84
N ALA A 263 -8.70 20.19 3.85
CA ALA A 263 -7.52 19.64 4.52
C ALA A 263 -6.22 20.18 3.91
N LEU A 264 -6.13 20.20 2.58
CA LEU A 264 -4.98 20.72 1.82
C LEU A 264 -4.79 22.24 2.02
N ALA A 265 -5.88 23.00 2.08
CA ALA A 265 -5.85 24.45 2.28
C ALA A 265 -5.59 24.88 3.73
N SER A 266 -5.83 23.99 4.70
CA SER A 266 -5.81 24.32 6.13
C SER A 266 -4.41 24.77 6.59
N PRO A 267 -4.24 26.02 7.08
CA PRO A 267 -2.97 26.48 7.63
C PRO A 267 -2.60 25.77 8.93
N ARG A 268 -3.62 25.30 9.68
CA ARG A 268 -3.44 24.44 10.86
C ARG A 268 -3.19 22.98 10.48
N GLY A 269 -3.55 22.61 9.25
CA GLY A 269 -3.47 21.27 8.72
C GLY A 269 -4.49 20.30 9.29
N VAL A 270 -4.18 19.01 9.18
CA VAL A 270 -4.94 17.87 9.69
C VAL A 270 -3.96 16.95 10.41
N GLY A 271 -4.35 16.43 11.58
CA GLY A 271 -3.43 15.68 12.44
C GLY A 271 -2.39 16.62 13.07
N SER A 272 -1.10 16.37 12.82
CA SER A 272 -0.01 17.17 13.39
C SER A 272 0.37 18.44 12.59
N GLY A 273 -0.17 18.64 11.38
CA GLY A 273 0.06 19.89 10.63
C GLY A 273 -0.35 19.88 9.16
N PRO A 274 0.11 20.86 8.33
CA PRO A 274 -0.25 21.01 6.90
C PRO A 274 0.25 19.87 5.99
N ILE A 275 -0.59 19.26 5.17
CA ILE A 275 -0.22 18.17 4.26
C ILE A 275 0.96 18.56 3.33
N ASP A 276 1.90 17.62 3.14
CA ASP A 276 3.12 17.80 2.34
C ASP A 276 2.97 17.34 0.90
N ALA A 277 2.18 16.29 0.66
CA ALA A 277 1.94 15.74 -0.67
C ALA A 277 0.60 15.01 -0.74
N VAL A 278 0.03 14.95 -1.93
CA VAL A 278 -0.98 13.95 -2.28
C VAL A 278 -0.25 12.75 -2.89
N VAL A 279 -0.50 11.55 -2.37
CA VAL A 279 0.12 10.30 -2.85
C VAL A 279 -0.95 9.25 -3.04
N THR A 280 -1.08 8.73 -4.26
CA THR A 280 -2.03 7.65 -4.57
C THR A 280 -1.35 6.54 -5.35
N ALA A 281 -1.90 5.33 -5.31
CA ALA A 281 -1.71 4.39 -6.41
C ALA A 281 -2.33 4.93 -7.71
N ALA A 282 -2.04 4.27 -8.81
CA ALA A 282 -2.73 4.42 -10.07
C ALA A 282 -3.14 3.03 -10.57
N ASP A 283 -4.37 2.92 -11.09
CA ASP A 283 -4.80 1.72 -11.81
C ASP A 283 -4.06 1.62 -13.14
N ARG A 284 -3.87 2.75 -13.83
CA ARG A 284 -3.05 2.86 -15.04
C ARG A 284 -2.39 4.23 -15.16
N VAL A 285 -1.24 4.25 -15.82
CA VAL A 285 -0.56 5.48 -16.22
C VAL A 285 -0.26 5.39 -17.71
N ALA A 286 -0.78 6.32 -18.51
CA ALA A 286 -0.52 6.39 -19.94
C ALA A 286 0.87 6.96 -20.23
N LEU A 287 1.38 6.78 -21.45
CA LEU A 287 2.73 7.24 -21.85
C LEU A 287 2.88 8.77 -21.89
N ASP A 288 1.79 9.52 -22.02
CA ASP A 288 1.80 10.98 -21.87
C ASP A 288 1.85 11.46 -20.40
N GLY A 289 1.80 10.53 -19.45
CA GLY A 289 1.79 10.78 -18.01
C GLY A 289 0.40 11.00 -17.42
N SER A 290 -0.68 10.75 -18.16
CA SER A 290 -2.04 10.78 -17.65
C SER A 290 -2.23 9.64 -16.64
N VAL A 291 -2.81 9.95 -15.49
CA VAL A 291 -3.05 8.97 -14.43
C VAL A 291 -4.53 8.62 -14.42
N VAL A 292 -4.84 7.32 -14.57
CA VAL A 292 -6.19 6.79 -14.36
C VAL A 292 -6.21 6.07 -13.02
N ASN A 293 -7.07 6.54 -12.13
CA ASN A 293 -7.18 6.00 -10.78
C ASN A 293 -8.62 6.13 -10.28
N LYS A 294 -8.89 5.59 -9.08
CA LYS A 294 -10.20 5.68 -8.43
C LYS A 294 -10.80 7.10 -8.52
N VAL A 295 -12.08 7.16 -8.90
CA VAL A 295 -12.86 8.40 -8.96
C VAL A 295 -12.73 9.21 -7.68
N GLY A 296 -12.41 10.50 -7.81
CA GLY A 296 -11.99 11.38 -6.72
C GLY A 296 -10.54 11.82 -6.86
N THR A 297 -9.69 11.01 -7.51
CA THR A 297 -8.25 11.31 -7.70
C THR A 297 -8.04 12.62 -8.44
N LEU A 298 -8.78 12.84 -9.54
CA LEU A 298 -8.73 14.10 -10.30
C LEU A 298 -9.06 15.31 -9.42
N ALA A 299 -10.07 15.20 -8.54
CA ALA A 299 -10.46 16.28 -7.65
C ALA A 299 -9.36 16.59 -6.62
N HIS A 300 -8.74 15.56 -6.06
CA HIS A 300 -7.62 15.71 -5.11
C HIS A 300 -6.39 16.32 -5.76
N ALA A 301 -6.03 15.88 -6.98
CA ALA A 301 -4.92 16.43 -7.74
C ALA A 301 -5.16 17.90 -8.15
N ALA A 302 -6.40 18.24 -8.55
CA ALA A 302 -6.78 19.61 -8.86
C ALA A 302 -6.69 20.52 -7.62
N ALA A 303 -7.16 20.06 -6.46
CA ALA A 303 -7.05 20.79 -5.20
C ALA A 303 -5.57 20.95 -4.78
N ALA A 304 -4.76 19.89 -4.90
CA ALA A 304 -3.34 19.95 -4.59
C ALA A 304 -2.62 21.01 -5.44
N ALA A 305 -2.87 21.02 -6.75
CA ALA A 305 -2.33 22.01 -7.66
C ALA A 305 -2.74 23.45 -7.29
N ALA A 306 -4.02 23.66 -6.92
CA ALA A 306 -4.53 24.97 -6.51
C ALA A 306 -3.83 25.54 -5.26
N PHE A 307 -3.40 24.67 -4.34
CA PHE A 307 -2.70 25.06 -3.11
C PHE A 307 -1.17 24.87 -3.17
N GLY A 308 -0.63 24.53 -4.35
CA GLY A 308 0.80 24.34 -4.54
C GLY A 308 1.39 23.14 -3.79
N ILE A 309 0.58 22.11 -3.55
CA ILE A 309 0.98 20.84 -2.93
C ILE A 309 1.26 19.82 -4.05
N PRO A 310 2.41 19.12 -4.03
CA PRO A 310 2.74 18.16 -5.07
C PRO A 310 1.81 16.93 -5.05
N TYR A 311 1.51 16.41 -6.23
CA TYR A 311 0.82 15.14 -6.42
C TYR A 311 1.77 14.09 -7.00
N TYR A 312 1.91 12.95 -6.31
CA TYR A 312 2.70 11.81 -6.73
C TYR A 312 1.81 10.59 -6.97
N ALA A 313 1.89 10.02 -8.17
CA ALA A 313 1.20 8.78 -8.53
C ALA A 313 2.16 7.59 -8.47
N MET A 314 1.73 6.48 -7.88
CA MET A 314 2.48 5.24 -7.76
C MET A 314 1.93 4.19 -8.72
N VAL A 315 2.78 3.62 -9.58
CA VAL A 315 2.42 2.52 -10.49
C VAL A 315 3.63 1.62 -10.69
N GLU A 316 3.51 0.30 -10.72
CA GLU A 316 4.69 -0.55 -10.96
C GLU A 316 5.39 -0.23 -12.29
N ALA A 317 4.61 -0.05 -13.36
CA ALA A 317 5.03 0.34 -14.71
C ALA A 317 3.90 1.11 -15.41
N PRO A 318 4.20 2.07 -16.31
CA PRO A 318 3.18 2.68 -17.17
C PRO A 318 2.61 1.65 -18.16
N ASP A 319 1.42 1.92 -18.69
CA ASP A 319 0.75 1.08 -19.69
C ASP A 319 1.32 1.38 -21.09
N PRO A 320 2.12 0.47 -21.68
CA PRO A 320 2.71 0.70 -23.01
C PRO A 320 1.66 0.70 -24.14
N SER A 321 0.44 0.21 -23.86
CA SER A 321 -0.65 0.16 -24.84
C SER A 321 -1.54 1.41 -24.82
N ALA A 322 -1.35 2.32 -23.87
CA ALA A 322 -2.10 3.56 -23.74
C ALA A 322 -1.17 4.78 -24.00
N PRO A 323 -1.11 5.30 -25.24
CA PRO A 323 -0.37 6.52 -25.53
C PRO A 323 -0.82 7.71 -24.67
N THR A 324 -2.12 7.85 -24.45
CA THR A 324 -2.73 8.95 -23.69
C THR A 324 -3.80 8.46 -22.72
N GLY A 325 -4.19 9.32 -21.78
CA GLY A 325 -5.32 9.01 -20.88
C GLY A 325 -6.65 8.78 -21.60
N ALA A 326 -6.81 9.26 -22.84
CA ALA A 326 -8.02 9.06 -23.64
C ALA A 326 -8.16 7.63 -24.19
N ASP A 327 -7.06 6.86 -24.22
CA ASP A 327 -7.06 5.47 -24.67
C ASP A 327 -7.57 4.50 -23.60
N VAL A 328 -7.77 5.00 -22.36
CA VAL A 328 -8.29 4.21 -21.24
C VAL A 328 -9.81 4.36 -21.15
N VAL A 329 -10.52 3.28 -21.47
CA VAL A 329 -11.99 3.22 -21.30
C VAL A 329 -12.34 3.16 -19.82
N ILE A 330 -13.10 4.15 -19.35
CA ILE A 330 -13.58 4.21 -17.97
C ILE A 330 -14.83 3.32 -17.84
N GLU A 331 -14.80 2.42 -16.85
CA GLU A 331 -15.93 1.56 -16.49
C GLU A 331 -16.98 2.37 -15.73
N ASP A 332 -18.20 2.45 -16.26
CA ASP A 332 -19.37 2.85 -15.47
C ASP A 332 -19.90 1.65 -14.68
N ARG A 333 -20.15 1.86 -13.40
CA ARG A 333 -20.66 0.87 -12.46
C ARG A 333 -22.12 1.11 -12.11
N ASP A 334 -22.70 0.15 -11.39
CA ASP A 334 -24.10 0.23 -10.96
C ASP A 334 -24.38 1.54 -10.20
N PRO A 335 -25.23 2.43 -10.75
CA PRO A 335 -25.60 3.69 -10.11
C PRO A 335 -26.19 3.55 -8.71
N ARG A 336 -26.78 2.40 -8.38
CA ARG A 336 -27.36 2.16 -7.04
C ARG A 336 -26.32 2.31 -5.94
N GLU A 337 -25.05 2.02 -6.20
CA GLU A 337 -23.97 2.18 -5.22
C GLU A 337 -23.71 3.64 -4.83
N VAL A 338 -24.14 4.61 -5.65
CA VAL A 338 -24.09 6.04 -5.28
C VAL A 338 -25.27 6.42 -4.39
N LEU A 339 -26.44 5.81 -4.64
CA LEU A 339 -27.67 6.03 -3.86
C LEU A 339 -27.63 5.34 -2.48
N GLU A 340 -26.71 4.39 -2.30
CA GLU A 340 -26.59 3.55 -1.11
C GLU A 340 -25.19 3.59 -0.50
N VAL A 341 -25.10 3.39 0.81
CA VAL A 341 -23.85 3.19 1.55
C VAL A 341 -24.01 1.89 2.34
N LEU A 342 -23.13 0.91 2.11
CA LEU A 342 -23.14 -0.37 2.82
C LEU A 342 -24.51 -1.08 2.81
N GLY A 343 -25.17 -1.10 1.64
CA GLY A 343 -26.49 -1.72 1.43
C GLY A 343 -27.66 -0.95 2.05
N ARG A 344 -27.43 0.26 2.57
CA ARG A 344 -28.47 1.14 3.09
C ARG A 344 -28.61 2.36 2.19
N ARG A 345 -29.82 2.59 1.69
CA ARG A 345 -30.12 3.78 0.90
C ARG A 345 -29.94 5.05 1.73
N THR A 346 -29.15 5.99 1.21
CA THR A 346 -28.87 7.29 1.82
C THR A 346 -29.43 8.45 1.00
N ALA A 347 -29.66 8.24 -0.30
CA ALA A 347 -30.35 9.20 -1.16
C ALA A 347 -31.87 9.21 -0.89
N SER A 348 -32.51 10.36 -1.15
CA SER A 348 -33.98 10.48 -1.13
C SER A 348 -34.63 9.35 -1.96
N PRO A 349 -35.74 8.75 -1.50
CA PRO A 349 -36.50 7.79 -2.28
C PRO A 349 -36.97 8.33 -3.63
N LEU A 350 -37.08 9.65 -3.79
CA LEU A 350 -37.48 10.31 -5.03
C LEU A 350 -36.38 10.35 -6.10
N VAL A 351 -35.12 10.08 -5.74
CA VAL A 351 -33.97 10.13 -6.68
C VAL A 351 -33.67 8.72 -7.19
N THR A 352 -34.07 8.41 -8.42
CA THR A 352 -33.86 7.07 -9.01
C THR A 352 -32.57 6.94 -9.82
N ASP A 353 -32.04 8.06 -10.31
CA ASP A 353 -30.89 8.09 -11.19
C ASP A 353 -29.62 8.51 -10.45
N ALA A 354 -28.49 7.93 -10.85
CA ALA A 354 -27.17 8.33 -10.41
C ALA A 354 -26.13 8.04 -11.52
N TRP A 355 -24.94 8.60 -11.37
CA TRP A 355 -23.82 8.35 -12.27
C TRP A 355 -22.64 7.87 -11.46
N TYR A 356 -22.03 6.76 -11.90
CA TYR A 356 -20.91 6.16 -11.19
C TYR A 356 -19.79 5.69 -12.13
N PRO A 357 -18.85 6.56 -12.49
CA PRO A 357 -17.62 6.13 -13.12
C PRO A 357 -16.70 5.51 -12.05
N ALA A 358 -16.17 4.31 -12.29
CA ALA A 358 -15.31 3.62 -11.35
C ALA A 358 -13.95 4.33 -11.14
N PHE A 359 -13.54 5.12 -12.14
CA PHE A 359 -12.24 5.79 -12.23
C PHE A 359 -12.40 7.19 -12.84
N ASP A 360 -11.40 8.03 -12.66
CA ASP A 360 -11.26 9.31 -13.39
C ASP A 360 -9.87 9.43 -14.01
N VAL A 361 -9.72 10.39 -14.93
CA VAL A 361 -8.45 10.69 -15.61
C VAL A 361 -7.88 11.97 -15.06
N THR A 362 -6.74 11.88 -14.38
CA THR A 362 -5.94 13.02 -13.94
C THR A 362 -4.94 13.40 -15.03
N PRO A 363 -5.06 14.60 -15.63
CA PRO A 363 -4.19 15.01 -16.73
C PRO A 363 -2.75 15.26 -16.26
N PRO A 364 -1.75 15.08 -17.14
CA PRO A 364 -0.32 15.17 -16.76
C PRO A 364 0.07 16.48 -16.08
N ARG A 365 -0.58 17.59 -16.44
CA ARG A 365 -0.33 18.92 -15.86
C ARG A 365 -0.63 19.03 -14.35
N LEU A 366 -1.41 18.10 -13.79
CA LEU A 366 -1.72 18.04 -12.36
C LEU A 366 -0.83 17.04 -11.62
N VAL A 367 -0.03 16.25 -12.34
CA VAL A 367 0.86 15.23 -11.77
C VAL A 367 2.27 15.84 -11.62
N THR A 368 2.82 15.81 -10.41
CA THR A 368 4.16 16.36 -10.15
C THR A 368 5.25 15.34 -10.50
N ARG A 369 5.08 14.09 -10.08
CA ARG A 369 5.98 12.96 -10.37
C ARG A 369 5.18 11.66 -10.42
N ILE A 370 5.70 10.70 -11.16
CA ILE A 370 5.21 9.32 -11.21
C ILE A 370 6.32 8.44 -10.65
N ALA A 371 6.05 7.77 -9.53
CA ALA A 371 6.95 6.79 -8.95
C ALA A 371 6.66 5.41 -9.55
N THR A 372 7.71 4.70 -9.95
CA THR A 372 7.63 3.34 -10.48
C THR A 372 8.54 2.38 -9.72
N SER A 373 8.46 1.09 -10.05
CA SER A 373 9.41 0.09 -9.55
C SER A 373 10.86 0.30 -10.04
N ARG A 374 11.08 1.23 -10.98
CA ARG A 374 12.37 1.59 -11.60
C ARG A 374 12.74 3.06 -11.42
N GLY A 375 12.31 3.69 -10.33
CA GLY A 375 12.63 5.09 -10.03
C GLY A 375 11.48 6.06 -10.29
N THR A 376 11.80 7.35 -10.36
CA THR A 376 10.79 8.42 -10.44
C THR A 376 10.89 9.24 -11.72
N PHE A 377 9.76 9.47 -12.36
CA PHE A 377 9.70 10.11 -13.66
C PHE A 377 8.87 11.38 -13.62
N ALA A 378 9.25 12.37 -14.43
CA ALA A 378 8.33 13.44 -14.80
C ALA A 378 7.24 12.87 -15.73
N PRO A 379 6.00 13.39 -15.71
CA PRO A 379 4.91 12.84 -16.52
C PRO A 379 5.26 12.67 -18.01
N ALA A 380 5.90 13.69 -18.61
CA ALA A 380 6.29 13.68 -20.02
C ALA A 380 7.35 12.62 -20.39
N ASN A 381 8.06 12.07 -19.39
CA ASN A 381 9.19 11.17 -19.57
C ASN A 381 8.92 9.78 -18.98
N VAL A 382 7.67 9.47 -18.62
CA VAL A 382 7.34 8.20 -17.96
C VAL A 382 7.70 6.97 -18.81
N GLY A 383 7.77 7.12 -20.14
CA GLY A 383 8.23 6.08 -21.06
C GLY A 383 9.70 5.65 -20.86
N GLU A 384 10.54 6.49 -20.24
CA GLU A 384 11.94 6.14 -19.92
C GLU A 384 12.03 4.94 -18.95
N HIS A 385 10.94 4.63 -18.22
CA HIS A 385 10.81 3.42 -17.39
C HIS A 385 11.27 2.14 -18.13
N PHE A 386 10.95 2.00 -19.42
CA PHE A 386 11.28 0.80 -20.19
C PHE A 386 12.76 0.69 -20.55
N THR A 387 13.50 1.79 -20.49
CA THR A 387 14.95 1.84 -20.76
C THR A 387 15.81 1.95 -19.51
N THR A 388 15.23 2.36 -18.38
CA THR A 388 15.94 2.44 -17.10
C THR A 388 16.26 1.06 -16.56
N ASP A 389 17.52 0.85 -16.19
CA ASP A 389 17.97 -0.34 -15.49
C ASP A 389 17.41 -0.34 -14.06
N PRO A 390 16.65 -1.37 -13.65
CA PRO A 390 16.08 -1.47 -12.30
C PRO A 390 17.14 -1.40 -11.19
N ASP A 391 18.40 -1.71 -11.47
CA ASP A 391 19.50 -1.74 -10.49
C ASP A 391 20.37 -0.46 -10.48
N ALA A 392 20.10 0.49 -11.39
CA ALA A 392 20.96 1.67 -11.58
C ALA A 392 20.69 2.84 -10.60
N GLU A 393 19.53 2.93 -9.96
CA GLU A 393 19.14 4.11 -9.16
C GLU A 393 19.06 3.87 -7.65
N ALA A 394 20.22 3.96 -7.00
CA ALA A 394 20.33 4.44 -5.62
C ALA A 394 20.96 5.86 -5.55
N ALA A 395 21.15 6.54 -6.69
CA ALA A 395 22.16 7.59 -6.80
C ALA A 395 21.71 8.97 -7.28
N ASP A 396 20.46 9.22 -7.70
CA ASP A 396 20.10 10.57 -8.15
C ASP A 396 18.67 11.05 -7.84
N ALA A 397 18.59 12.37 -7.63
CA ALA A 397 17.43 13.25 -7.62
C ALA A 397 16.46 13.24 -6.42
N ALA A 398 16.86 13.92 -5.34
CA ALA A 398 15.92 14.78 -4.62
C ALA A 398 15.68 16.06 -5.44
N PRO A 399 14.47 16.34 -5.96
CA PRO A 399 14.21 17.67 -6.52
C PRO A 399 14.34 18.70 -5.40
N SER A 400 14.93 19.86 -5.70
CA SER A 400 14.97 20.98 -4.77
C SER A 400 13.54 21.35 -4.39
N LEU A 401 13.13 21.03 -3.16
CA LEU A 401 11.89 21.51 -2.56
C LEU A 401 11.90 23.03 -2.72
N ARG A 402 11.08 23.57 -3.63
CA ARG A 402 10.86 25.01 -3.67
C ARG A 402 10.34 25.37 -2.29
N ARG A 403 11.13 26.14 -1.54
CA ARG A 403 10.71 26.70 -0.25
C ARG A 403 9.30 27.24 -0.43
N ARG A 404 8.38 26.83 0.46
CA ARG A 404 7.04 27.42 0.56
C ARG A 404 7.20 28.93 0.41
N ARG A 405 6.55 29.52 -0.61
CA ARG A 405 6.32 30.97 -0.55
C ARG A 405 5.54 31.18 0.74
N SER A 406 6.03 32.06 1.61
CA SER A 406 5.26 32.51 2.76
C SER A 406 3.86 32.86 2.27
N PRO A 407 2.79 32.42 2.96
CA PRO A 407 1.44 32.84 2.62
C PRO A 407 1.45 34.36 2.46
N VAL A 408 0.90 34.85 1.36
CA VAL A 408 0.55 36.28 1.26
C VAL A 408 -0.38 36.54 2.43
N GLU A 409 0.00 37.44 3.34
CA GLU A 409 -0.87 37.87 4.42
C GLU A 409 -2.21 38.28 3.80
N PRO A 410 -3.33 37.61 4.14
CA PRO A 410 -4.62 38.04 3.66
C PRO A 410 -4.87 39.45 4.20
N ALA A 411 -5.28 40.37 3.32
CA ALA A 411 -5.71 41.69 3.72
C ALA A 411 -6.75 41.57 4.85
N PRO A 412 -6.68 42.42 5.90
CA PRO A 412 -7.58 42.33 7.03
C PRO A 412 -9.02 42.48 6.55
N VAL A 413 -9.77 41.38 6.59
CA VAL A 413 -11.21 41.39 6.38
C VAL A 413 -11.82 42.01 7.64
N ALA A 414 -12.45 43.17 7.47
CA ALA A 414 -13.18 43.82 8.56
C ALA A 414 -14.16 42.82 9.18
N ALA A 415 -14.11 42.69 10.51
CA ALA A 415 -14.96 41.79 11.26
C ALA A 415 -16.44 42.18 11.12
N THR A 416 -17.14 41.57 10.17
CA THR A 416 -18.59 41.51 10.16
C THR A 416 -19.02 40.34 11.04
N VAL A 417 -19.77 40.67 12.09
CA VAL A 417 -20.41 39.77 13.05
C VAL A 417 -21.00 38.54 12.33
N GLN A 418 -20.55 37.33 12.70
CA GLN A 418 -21.19 36.09 12.28
C GLN A 418 -22.60 36.02 12.90
N PRO A 419 -23.66 35.80 12.12
CA PRO A 419 -24.93 35.38 12.70
C PRO A 419 -24.79 33.93 13.21
N ASP A 420 -25.50 33.64 14.29
CA ASP A 420 -25.41 32.43 15.10
C ASP A 420 -25.28 31.13 14.29
N THR A 421 -24.32 30.31 14.73
CA THR A 421 -24.13 28.93 14.29
C THR A 421 -25.44 28.15 14.30
N VAL A 422 -25.87 27.65 13.13
CA VAL A 422 -26.96 26.69 13.01
C VAL A 422 -26.45 25.34 13.54
N ALA A 423 -26.66 25.10 14.83
CA ALA A 423 -26.52 23.77 15.40
C ALA A 423 -27.65 22.88 14.86
N PHE A 424 -27.33 21.97 13.94
CA PHE A 424 -28.25 20.89 13.57
C PHE A 424 -28.47 19.99 14.80
N ARG A 425 -29.68 20.02 15.37
CA ARG A 425 -30.09 19.04 16.38
C ARG A 425 -30.35 17.69 15.69
N PRO A 426 -29.91 16.56 16.27
CA PRO A 426 -30.31 15.25 15.76
C PRO A 426 -31.82 15.08 15.91
N VAL A 427 -32.47 14.61 14.85
CA VAL A 427 -33.89 14.21 14.87
C VAL A 427 -33.98 12.90 15.64
N SER A 428 -34.57 12.92 16.83
CA SER A 428 -34.91 11.70 17.56
C SER A 428 -35.95 10.89 16.80
N PRO A 429 -35.87 9.54 16.77
CA PRO A 429 -36.90 8.73 16.16
C PRO A 429 -38.20 8.85 16.95
N THR A 430 -39.30 9.15 16.25
CA THR A 430 -40.67 8.99 16.76
C THR A 430 -40.96 7.50 16.99
N PRO A 431 -41.62 7.09 18.09
CA PRO A 431 -42.06 5.71 18.25
C PRO A 431 -43.22 5.43 17.29
N ASP A 432 -43.14 4.29 16.60
CA ASP A 432 -44.18 3.78 15.71
C ASP A 432 -45.52 3.64 16.45
N GLU A 433 -46.57 4.21 15.86
CA GLU A 433 -47.96 3.87 16.21
C GLU A 433 -48.31 2.53 15.56
N ASP A 434 -48.67 1.60 16.43
CA ASP A 434 -49.24 0.28 16.17
C ASP A 434 -50.66 0.41 15.56
N PRO A 435 -50.98 -0.21 14.40
CA PRO A 435 -52.35 -0.43 14.01
C PRO A 435 -52.72 -1.91 14.20
N SER A 436 -53.49 -2.14 15.27
CA SER A 436 -54.56 -3.15 15.45
C SER A 436 -54.50 -4.47 14.68
#